data_AF-A0A7J0H887-F1
#
_entry.id   AF-A0A7J0H887-F1
#
_cell.length_a   1.000
_cell.length_b   1.000
_cell.length_c   1.000
_cell.angle_alpha   90.00
_cell.angle_beta   90.00
_cell.angle_gamma   90.00
#
_symmetry.space_group_name_H-M   'P 1'
#
loop_
_entity.id
_entity.type
_entity.pdbx_description
1 polymer ?
#
loop_
_entity_poly.entity_id
_entity_poly.type
_entity_poly.pdbx_seq_one_letter_code
_entity_poly.pdbx_strand_id
1 'polypeptide(L)'
;MSPPPLEETLRRRSHPFLFPEAQSTVLPDPSRFFSPHLLSSPLPTNSFFQNFVLKNGDQPEYIHPYIIKSSMSSLSLCYPSQFSNSAFIYQIFNRDLTISASNNTDPNSTHIVSSFSDLSLTLDFPSSNLKFFLVRGNPYLTCIATSNVRISISTIHAILQFSSNSSLTKYTISLNNNQQWLLYTSSPIQLSHDISSINSGEFSGIIRIALLPDSNPKYEAILDRFSSCYPVSGDAVFTKPYCLEYKWEKKGWGDLLILAHPLHLRLLSGDDSEITVLEDLKYKSIDGELVGVVGDSWVLKSDPVSVTWHSIRGVKEESYPEIIYALSKDVEALNPATISTTSSYFYGKLIARAARLAVIAEELNYIDVIPVIWKFLKDTIEPWLDGTFGANAMEIHSAQTWWHVREGDTLYAQDFTRENRVVGVLWANKRDSGLWFAPPQWRECRLGIQLLPLLPISEVLFSEIGFVRDLVAWTLPALAREGVEEGWKGFLYALEGIYNKEGALSKIRSLNGYDDGNSLTNLLWWIHSRDNEGEGCEGEVEVMLVWSLLLLE
;
A
#
# COMPACT_ATOMS: atom_id res chain seq x y z
N MET A 1 -39.39 47.55 -15.09
CA MET A 1 -38.63 46.36 -15.52
C MET A 1 -38.67 45.38 -14.37
N SER A 2 -39.34 44.25 -14.57
CA SER A 2 -39.46 43.18 -13.58
C SER A 2 -38.11 42.50 -13.37
N PRO A 3 -37.81 41.98 -12.16
CA PRO A 3 -36.62 41.17 -11.94
C PRO A 3 -36.66 39.89 -12.80
N PRO A 4 -35.50 39.34 -13.20
CA PRO A 4 -35.46 38.13 -14.01
C PRO A 4 -36.04 36.94 -13.23
N PRO A 5 -36.63 35.93 -13.91
CA PRO A 5 -37.15 34.75 -13.24
C PRO A 5 -36.01 33.99 -12.54
N LEU A 6 -36.28 33.48 -11.33
CA LEU A 6 -35.42 32.51 -10.68
C LEU A 6 -35.16 31.35 -11.65
N GLU A 7 -33.88 30.98 -11.80
CA GLU A 7 -33.47 29.74 -12.45
C GLU A 7 -34.28 28.58 -11.87
N GLU A 8 -35.12 27.98 -12.72
CA GLU A 8 -35.70 26.68 -12.47
C GLU A 8 -34.57 25.73 -12.12
N THR A 9 -34.68 25.19 -10.91
CA THR A 9 -33.90 24.06 -10.41
C THR A 9 -33.62 23.08 -11.55
N LEU A 10 -32.33 22.94 -11.89
CA LEU A 10 -31.82 21.79 -12.61
C LEU A 10 -32.31 20.56 -11.84
N ARG A 11 -33.44 19.99 -12.29
CA ARG A 11 -33.87 18.66 -11.89
C ARG A 11 -32.67 17.77 -12.18
N ARG A 12 -31.95 17.37 -11.12
CA ARG A 12 -31.02 16.25 -11.15
C ARG A 12 -31.76 15.15 -11.90
N ARG A 13 -31.38 14.88 -13.15
CA ARG A 13 -31.82 13.66 -13.83
C ARG A 13 -31.33 12.54 -12.92
N SER A 14 -32.24 11.95 -12.16
CA SER A 14 -31.97 10.74 -11.39
C SER A 14 -31.81 9.63 -12.42
N HIS A 15 -30.64 9.57 -13.04
CA HIS A 15 -30.22 8.32 -13.65
C HIS A 15 -30.23 7.30 -12.51
N PRO A 16 -31.04 6.23 -12.59
CA PRO A 16 -30.95 5.17 -11.60
C PRO A 16 -29.51 4.72 -11.55
N PHE A 17 -29.00 4.45 -10.35
CA PHE A 17 -27.67 3.89 -10.20
C PHE A 17 -27.60 2.63 -11.08
N LEU A 18 -26.59 2.54 -11.95
CA LEU A 18 -26.46 1.44 -12.92
C LEU A 18 -26.34 0.07 -12.24
N PHE A 19 -25.90 0.10 -10.98
CA PHE A 19 -25.85 -1.07 -10.10
C PHE A 19 -27.01 -1.03 -9.11
N PRO A 20 -27.70 -2.16 -8.88
CA PRO A 20 -28.76 -2.23 -7.88
C PRO A 20 -28.20 -1.88 -6.50
N GLU A 21 -28.97 -1.11 -5.73
CA GLU A 21 -28.66 -0.87 -4.33
C GLU A 21 -28.61 -2.21 -3.60
N ALA A 22 -27.50 -2.46 -2.90
CA ALA A 22 -27.31 -3.67 -2.11
C ALA A 22 -26.73 -3.27 -0.76
N GLN A 23 -27.20 -3.93 0.30
CA GLN A 23 -26.54 -3.87 1.59
C GLN A 23 -25.29 -4.76 1.51
N SER A 24 -24.13 -4.21 1.88
CA SER A 24 -22.90 -5.01 1.93
C SER A 24 -23.10 -6.19 2.87
N THR A 25 -23.01 -7.40 2.33
CA THR A 25 -22.98 -8.63 3.14
C THR A 25 -21.57 -8.98 3.60
N VAL A 26 -20.57 -8.15 3.25
CA VAL A 26 -19.16 -8.36 3.59
C VAL A 26 -18.98 -8.04 5.06
N LEU A 27 -18.84 -9.10 5.86
CA LEU A 27 -18.43 -9.02 7.25
C LEU A 27 -16.90 -8.90 7.33
N PRO A 28 -16.38 -8.20 8.32
CA PRO A 28 -17.05 -7.65 9.52
C PRO A 28 -17.69 -6.27 9.29
N ASP A 29 -18.78 -5.96 10.01
CA ASP A 29 -19.37 -4.62 10.05
C ASP A 29 -18.42 -3.65 10.78
N PRO A 30 -17.80 -2.70 10.08
CA PRO A 30 -16.84 -1.79 10.69
C PRO A 30 -17.52 -0.64 11.45
N SER A 31 -18.82 -0.39 11.23
CA SER A 31 -19.53 0.80 11.73
C SER A 31 -19.48 0.91 13.26
N ARG A 32 -19.44 -0.23 13.97
CA ARG A 32 -19.32 -0.28 15.44
C ARG A 32 -18.04 0.35 16.00
N PHE A 33 -17.00 0.46 15.17
CA PHE A 33 -15.74 1.07 15.56
C PHE A 33 -15.66 2.54 15.16
N PHE A 34 -16.62 3.09 14.43
CA PHE A 34 -16.60 4.50 14.03
C PHE A 34 -17.58 5.31 14.87
N SER A 35 -17.17 6.52 15.24
CA SER A 35 -18.07 7.45 15.91
C SER A 35 -19.25 7.87 15.01
N PRO A 36 -20.43 8.18 15.57
CA PRO A 36 -21.67 8.36 14.77
C PRO A 36 -21.59 9.40 13.66
N HIS A 37 -20.80 10.47 13.83
CA HIS A 37 -20.69 11.52 12.83
C HIS A 37 -19.96 11.06 11.55
N LEU A 38 -19.09 10.05 11.65
CA LEU A 38 -18.36 9.46 10.53
C LEU A 38 -19.23 8.50 9.70
N LEU A 39 -20.34 8.00 10.26
CA LEU A 39 -21.26 7.08 9.58
C LEU A 39 -22.15 7.77 8.52
N SER A 40 -22.09 9.10 8.44
CA SER A 40 -22.84 9.90 7.46
C SER A 40 -22.21 9.90 6.06
N SER A 41 -20.97 9.42 5.95
CA SER A 41 -20.19 9.35 4.71
C SER A 41 -19.65 7.93 4.50
N PRO A 42 -19.27 7.53 3.26
CA PRO A 42 -18.63 6.25 3.03
C PRO A 42 -17.39 6.06 3.92
N LEU A 43 -17.32 4.90 4.57
CA LEU A 43 -16.17 4.55 5.41
C LEU A 43 -14.99 4.10 4.53
N PRO A 44 -13.74 4.42 4.92
CA PRO A 44 -12.58 4.07 4.12
C PRO A 44 -12.35 2.55 4.13
N THR A 45 -11.96 2.03 2.97
CA THR A 45 -11.45 0.67 2.78
C THR A 45 -9.99 0.72 2.35
N ASN A 46 -9.26 -0.40 2.45
CA ASN A 46 -7.84 -0.51 2.07
C ASN A 46 -6.95 0.55 2.77
N SER A 47 -7.36 0.98 3.96
CA SER A 47 -6.66 2.00 4.74
C SER A 47 -5.50 1.38 5.53
N PHE A 48 -4.48 2.17 5.86
CA PHE A 48 -3.35 1.70 6.67
C PHE A 48 -3.74 1.32 8.12
N PHE A 49 -4.97 1.62 8.52
CA PHE A 49 -5.52 1.38 9.86
C PHE A 49 -6.67 0.36 9.86
N GLN A 50 -6.91 -0.29 8.73
CA GLN A 50 -8.06 -1.17 8.50
C GLN A 50 -8.25 -2.21 9.62
N ASN A 51 -7.17 -2.75 10.18
CA ASN A 51 -7.20 -3.75 11.25
C ASN A 51 -7.81 -3.26 12.56
N PHE A 52 -7.86 -1.95 12.81
CA PHE A 52 -8.56 -1.41 13.97
C PHE A 52 -10.09 -1.46 13.83
N VAL A 53 -10.63 -1.62 12.63
CA VAL A 53 -12.09 -1.59 12.40
C VAL A 53 -12.64 -2.90 11.86
N LEU A 54 -11.77 -3.88 11.59
CA LEU A 54 -12.17 -5.21 11.17
C LEU A 54 -12.14 -6.21 12.34
N LYS A 55 -13.10 -7.15 12.32
CA LYS A 55 -13.25 -8.23 13.30
C LYS A 55 -13.26 -7.59 14.68
N ASN A 56 -12.36 -7.98 15.58
CA ASN A 56 -12.31 -7.46 16.95
C ASN A 56 -11.58 -6.10 17.06
N GLY A 57 -11.04 -5.56 15.97
CA GLY A 57 -10.24 -4.34 15.99
C GLY A 57 -8.88 -4.52 16.68
N ASP A 58 -8.47 -5.77 16.90
CA ASP A 58 -7.35 -6.15 17.75
C ASP A 58 -6.14 -6.65 16.96
N GLN A 59 -6.15 -6.52 15.63
CA GLN A 59 -5.00 -6.89 14.80
C GLN A 59 -3.99 -5.74 14.74
N PRO A 60 -2.68 -6.05 14.72
CA PRO A 60 -1.65 -5.02 14.75
C PRO A 60 -1.61 -4.23 13.45
N GLU A 61 -1.31 -2.93 13.55
CA GLU A 61 -0.99 -2.06 12.42
C GLU A 61 0.43 -1.52 12.51
N TYR A 62 1.10 -1.45 11.36
CA TYR A 62 2.42 -0.82 11.27
C TYR A 62 2.28 0.67 10.97
N ILE A 63 2.50 1.47 12.02
CA ILE A 63 2.46 2.93 11.98
C ILE A 63 3.86 3.40 12.34
N HIS A 64 4.68 3.64 11.31
CA HIS A 64 6.11 3.91 11.45
C HIS A 64 6.42 4.88 12.60
N PRO A 65 7.42 4.57 13.46
CA PRO A 65 8.30 3.40 13.41
C PRO A 65 7.75 2.17 14.16
N TYR A 66 6.51 2.20 14.65
CA TYR A 66 5.98 1.26 15.62
C TYR A 66 4.95 0.29 15.03
N ILE A 67 4.85 -0.91 15.59
CA ILE A 67 3.65 -1.74 15.45
C ILE A 67 2.74 -1.45 16.64
N ILE A 68 1.49 -1.12 16.35
CA ILE A 68 0.49 -0.74 17.34
C ILE A 68 -0.65 -1.74 17.29
N LYS A 69 -1.08 -2.24 18.45
CA LYS A 69 -2.18 -3.20 18.55
C LYS A 69 -3.15 -2.75 19.64
N SER A 70 -4.41 -2.56 19.29
CA SER A 70 -5.49 -2.37 20.27
C SER A 70 -5.88 -3.70 20.89
N SER A 71 -6.28 -3.68 22.14
CA SER A 71 -6.78 -4.86 22.85
C SER A 71 -7.73 -4.40 23.94
N MET A 72 -9.03 -4.47 23.66
CA MET A 72 -10.09 -4.03 24.57
C MET A 72 -9.83 -2.57 24.99
N SER A 73 -9.58 -2.31 26.27
CA SER A 73 -9.37 -0.97 26.81
C SER A 73 -7.90 -0.51 26.86
N SER A 74 -7.02 -1.18 26.12
CA SER A 74 -5.57 -0.94 26.14
C SER A 74 -4.98 -0.84 24.74
N LEU A 75 -3.83 -0.15 24.64
CA LEU A 75 -3.05 -0.04 23.42
C LEU A 75 -1.62 -0.54 23.67
N SER A 76 -1.19 -1.54 22.91
CA SER A 76 0.18 -2.05 22.93
C SER A 76 1.03 -1.39 21.84
N LEU A 77 2.22 -0.95 22.23
CA LEU A 77 3.25 -0.35 21.40
C LEU A 77 4.44 -1.32 21.28
N CYS A 78 4.96 -1.47 20.07
CA CYS A 78 6.12 -2.30 19.76
C CYS A 78 7.10 -1.53 18.88
N TYR A 79 8.38 -1.57 19.22
CA TYR A 79 9.44 -1.27 18.25
C TYR A 79 9.99 -2.61 17.74
N PRO A 80 9.58 -3.04 16.54
CA PRO A 80 9.75 -4.42 16.14
C PRO A 80 11.19 -4.76 15.80
N SER A 81 11.65 -5.93 16.23
CA SER A 81 12.81 -6.57 15.61
C SER A 81 12.43 -7.14 14.25
N GLN A 82 13.41 -7.21 13.35
CA GLN A 82 13.23 -7.80 12.03
C GLN A 82 13.79 -9.23 12.03
N PHE A 83 13.01 -10.16 11.53
CA PHE A 83 13.48 -11.48 11.17
C PHE A 83 13.60 -11.58 9.65
N SER A 84 14.72 -12.13 9.17
CA SER A 84 15.02 -12.24 7.74
C SER A 84 15.63 -13.59 7.42
N ASN A 85 15.22 -14.16 6.29
CA ASN A 85 15.88 -15.27 5.62
C ASN A 85 15.77 -15.09 4.10
N SER A 86 16.24 -16.06 3.32
CA SER A 86 16.22 -15.98 1.85
C SER A 86 14.82 -15.96 1.22
N ALA A 87 13.78 -16.39 1.94
CA ALA A 87 12.41 -16.49 1.45
C ALA A 87 11.54 -15.28 1.87
N PHE A 88 11.76 -14.73 3.06
CA PHE A 88 10.93 -13.63 3.56
C PHE A 88 11.64 -12.80 4.63
N ILE A 89 11.15 -11.56 4.78
CA ILE A 89 11.48 -10.65 5.87
C ILE A 89 10.16 -10.24 6.54
N TYR A 90 10.10 -10.25 7.87
CA TYR A 90 8.95 -9.76 8.61
C TYR A 90 9.34 -9.10 9.93
N GLN A 91 8.44 -8.27 10.44
CA GLN A 91 8.58 -7.62 11.74
C GLN A 91 7.86 -8.44 12.82
N ILE A 92 8.58 -8.72 13.93
CA ILE A 92 8.03 -9.44 15.07
C ILE A 92 7.30 -8.45 15.97
N PHE A 93 6.02 -8.72 16.25
CA PHE A 93 5.26 -7.96 17.24
C PHE A 93 5.48 -8.52 18.65
N ASN A 94 5.99 -7.67 19.54
CA ASN A 94 6.07 -7.88 20.98
C ASN A 94 5.33 -6.76 21.70
N ARG A 95 4.69 -7.05 22.83
CA ARG A 95 4.04 -6.03 23.66
C ARG A 95 5.08 -5.29 24.51
N ASP A 96 5.97 -4.55 23.86
CA ASP A 96 7.09 -3.86 24.51
C ASP A 96 6.59 -2.92 25.60
N LEU A 97 5.53 -2.14 25.31
CA LEU A 97 4.78 -1.37 26.30
C LEU A 97 3.27 -1.49 26.02
N THR A 98 2.44 -1.63 27.04
CA THR A 98 0.97 -1.63 26.93
C THR A 98 0.39 -0.58 27.86
N ILE A 99 -0.31 0.40 27.29
CA ILE A 99 -0.88 1.53 28.00
C ILE A 99 -2.36 1.25 28.28
N SER A 100 -2.78 1.41 29.53
CA SER A 100 -4.16 1.26 29.98
C SER A 100 -4.47 2.18 31.17
N ALA A 101 -5.70 2.12 31.67
CA ALA A 101 -6.11 2.80 32.89
C ALA A 101 -6.51 1.78 33.96
N SER A 102 -5.91 1.87 35.15
CA SER A 102 -6.22 0.98 36.27
C SER A 102 -7.56 1.30 36.94
N ASN A 103 -8.07 2.53 36.78
CA ASN A 103 -9.40 2.94 37.25
C ASN A 103 -10.48 2.85 36.14
N ASN A 104 -10.27 2.02 35.13
CA ASN A 104 -11.25 1.81 34.06
C ASN A 104 -12.53 1.15 34.60
N THR A 105 -13.70 1.72 34.27
CA THR A 105 -15.02 1.22 34.66
C THR A 105 -15.51 0.04 33.81
N ASP A 106 -15.00 -0.11 32.58
CA ASP A 106 -15.32 -1.23 31.69
C ASP A 106 -14.04 -1.72 30.97
N PRO A 107 -13.30 -2.67 31.58
CA PRO A 107 -12.09 -3.23 30.98
C PRO A 107 -12.31 -3.91 29.63
N ASN A 108 -13.56 -4.32 29.32
CA ASN A 108 -13.91 -5.09 28.13
C ASN A 108 -14.33 -4.24 26.94
N SER A 109 -14.60 -2.94 27.14
CA SER A 109 -14.91 -2.04 26.05
C SER A 109 -13.75 -1.96 25.05
N THR A 110 -14.05 -1.87 23.76
CA THR A 110 -13.06 -1.64 22.71
C THR A 110 -12.89 -0.15 22.41
N HIS A 111 -11.97 0.19 21.51
CA HIS A 111 -11.75 1.55 21.02
C HIS A 111 -12.83 2.00 20.03
N ILE A 112 -12.88 3.31 19.79
CA ILE A 112 -13.68 3.98 18.77
C ILE A 112 -12.76 4.88 17.94
N VAL A 113 -12.85 4.80 16.63
CA VAL A 113 -12.29 5.76 15.68
C VAL A 113 -13.13 7.03 15.70
N SER A 114 -12.55 8.11 16.22
CA SER A 114 -13.22 9.42 16.28
C SER A 114 -12.79 10.38 15.19
N SER A 115 -11.64 10.16 14.56
CA SER A 115 -11.24 10.84 13.33
C SER A 115 -10.18 10.04 12.58
N PHE A 116 -10.06 10.31 11.27
CA PHE A 116 -8.98 9.81 10.43
C PHE A 116 -8.68 10.84 9.32
N SER A 117 -7.48 10.75 8.74
CA SER A 117 -7.02 11.50 7.57
C SER A 117 -6.12 10.60 6.72
N ASP A 118 -5.50 11.12 5.65
CA ASP A 118 -4.63 10.32 4.78
C ASP A 118 -3.44 9.69 5.54
N LEU A 119 -2.95 10.38 6.59
CA LEU A 119 -1.76 9.99 7.35
C LEU A 119 -2.04 9.73 8.85
N SER A 120 -3.29 9.86 9.31
CA SER A 120 -3.62 9.72 10.74
C SER A 120 -4.89 8.95 11.07
N LEU A 121 -4.93 8.47 12.32
CA LEU A 121 -6.08 7.86 12.98
C LEU A 121 -6.13 8.32 14.44
N THR A 122 -7.30 8.70 14.93
CA THR A 122 -7.53 8.94 16.36
C THR A 122 -8.35 7.79 16.95
N LEU A 123 -7.78 7.11 17.95
CA LEU A 123 -8.45 6.06 18.72
C LEU A 123 -8.86 6.59 20.09
N ASP A 124 -10.17 6.58 20.36
CA ASP A 124 -10.75 6.85 21.67
C ASP A 124 -11.04 5.55 22.41
N PHE A 125 -10.72 5.54 23.70
CA PHE A 125 -11.09 4.47 24.63
C PHE A 125 -12.00 5.07 25.71
N PRO A 126 -13.32 5.14 25.45
CA PRO A 126 -14.24 5.93 26.27
C PRO A 126 -14.30 5.49 27.74
N SER A 127 -14.16 4.18 28.01
CA SER A 127 -14.21 3.63 29.37
C SER A 127 -12.99 4.01 30.22
N SER A 128 -11.82 4.15 29.59
CA SER A 128 -10.56 4.51 30.25
C SER A 128 -10.24 6.00 30.16
N ASN A 129 -11.04 6.78 29.44
CA ASN A 129 -10.82 8.21 29.17
C ASN A 129 -9.47 8.51 28.49
N LEU A 130 -8.92 7.52 27.78
CA LEU A 130 -7.69 7.64 27.00
C LEU A 130 -8.00 7.89 25.53
N LYS A 131 -7.25 8.79 24.91
CA LYS A 131 -7.31 9.11 23.48
C LYS A 131 -5.91 9.01 22.88
N PHE A 132 -5.74 8.34 21.75
CA PHE A 132 -4.45 8.16 21.09
C PHE A 132 -4.47 8.79 19.70
N PHE A 133 -3.45 9.59 19.39
CA PHE A 133 -3.21 10.10 18.04
C PHE A 133 -2.15 9.25 17.37
N LEU A 134 -2.55 8.48 16.36
CA LEU A 134 -1.67 7.63 15.58
C LEU A 134 -1.41 8.34 14.24
N VAL A 135 -0.20 8.83 14.04
CA VAL A 135 0.20 9.54 12.82
C VAL A 135 1.41 8.84 12.25
N ARG A 136 1.38 8.50 10.95
CA ARG A 136 2.48 7.77 10.30
C ARG A 136 3.77 8.59 10.36
N GLY A 137 4.86 7.95 10.76
CA GLY A 137 6.17 8.58 10.90
C GLY A 137 6.35 9.35 12.20
N ASN A 138 5.37 9.47 13.09
CA ASN A 138 5.55 10.15 14.36
C ASN A 138 6.51 9.34 15.25
N PRO A 139 7.68 9.89 15.67
CA PRO A 139 8.61 9.16 16.53
C PRO A 139 8.05 8.95 17.96
N TYR A 140 6.93 9.58 18.30
CA TYR A 140 6.28 9.43 19.60
C TYR A 140 4.88 8.83 19.44
N LEU A 141 4.54 7.84 20.28
CA LEU A 141 3.13 7.57 20.57
C LEU A 141 2.59 8.70 21.43
N THR A 142 1.48 9.33 21.02
CA THR A 142 0.84 10.41 21.79
C THR A 142 -0.50 9.96 22.35
N CYS A 143 -0.67 10.09 23.66
CA CYS A 143 -1.87 9.74 24.41
C CYS A 143 -2.36 10.94 25.23
N ILE A 144 -3.67 11.14 25.30
CA ILE A 144 -4.32 12.12 26.17
C ILE A 144 -5.17 11.39 27.20
N ALA A 145 -4.91 11.71 28.48
CA ALA A 145 -5.78 11.38 29.60
C ALA A 145 -6.78 12.54 29.80
N THR A 146 -8.02 12.34 29.36
CA THR A 146 -9.04 13.40 29.30
C THR A 146 -9.68 13.73 30.64
N SER A 147 -9.53 12.87 31.65
CA SER A 147 -10.01 13.03 33.02
C SER A 147 -8.95 12.55 34.03
N ASN A 148 -9.29 12.37 35.30
CA ASN A 148 -8.40 11.83 36.33
C ASN A 148 -8.13 10.33 36.11
N VAL A 149 -7.24 10.00 35.17
CA VAL A 149 -6.89 8.62 34.82
C VAL A 149 -5.71 8.14 35.67
N ARG A 150 -5.78 6.90 36.17
CA ARG A 150 -4.63 6.22 36.79
C ARG A 150 -3.93 5.36 35.75
N ILE A 151 -2.93 5.95 35.10
CA ILE A 151 -2.18 5.34 34.00
C ILE A 151 -1.45 4.10 34.50
N SER A 152 -1.59 3.01 33.73
CA SER A 152 -0.81 1.79 33.91
C SER A 152 -0.10 1.47 32.60
N ILE A 153 1.21 1.28 32.67
CA ILE A 153 2.04 0.85 31.56
C ILE A 153 2.65 -0.49 31.95
N SER A 154 2.22 -1.57 31.31
CA SER A 154 2.78 -2.90 31.52
C SER A 154 3.70 -3.29 30.36
N THR A 155 4.64 -4.19 30.64
CA THR A 155 5.57 -4.72 29.66
C THR A 155 5.76 -6.21 29.86
N ILE A 156 6.08 -6.94 28.79
CA ILE A 156 6.49 -8.35 28.89
C ILE A 156 7.97 -8.50 29.29
N HIS A 157 8.71 -7.39 29.30
CA HIS A 157 10.13 -7.30 29.60
C HIS A 157 10.33 -6.90 31.06
N ALA A 158 11.50 -7.21 31.63
CA ALA A 158 11.85 -6.71 32.95
C ALA A 158 12.38 -5.27 32.86
N ILE A 159 11.89 -4.39 33.73
CA ILE A 159 12.38 -3.02 33.90
C ILE A 159 13.69 -3.08 34.70
N LEU A 160 14.80 -2.78 34.05
CA LEU A 160 16.13 -2.81 34.66
C LEU A 160 16.50 -1.47 35.30
N GLN A 161 16.09 -0.37 34.67
CA GLN A 161 16.33 0.97 35.15
C GLN A 161 15.11 1.85 34.88
N PHE A 162 14.74 2.62 35.89
CA PHE A 162 13.66 3.59 35.82
C PHE A 162 14.11 4.86 36.52
N SER A 163 14.20 5.96 35.79
CA SER A 163 14.71 7.24 36.31
C SER A 163 13.88 8.41 35.81
N SER A 164 13.79 9.48 36.59
CA SER A 164 13.04 10.69 36.25
C SER A 164 13.96 11.91 36.20
N ASN A 165 13.53 12.93 35.46
CA ASN A 165 14.09 14.26 35.64
C ASN A 165 13.59 14.91 36.94
N SER A 166 14.15 16.06 37.30
CA SER A 166 13.81 16.77 38.54
C SER A 166 12.38 17.32 38.57
N SER A 167 11.78 17.61 37.41
CA SER A 167 10.40 18.11 37.31
C SER A 167 9.34 17.01 37.23
N LEU A 168 9.74 15.73 37.23
CA LEU A 168 8.83 14.58 37.05
C LEU A 168 7.96 14.66 35.79
N THR A 169 8.52 15.24 34.72
CA THR A 169 7.87 15.37 33.41
C THR A 169 8.56 14.54 32.32
N LYS A 170 9.68 13.91 32.66
CA LYS A 170 10.41 12.98 31.79
C LYS A 170 10.87 11.78 32.60
N TYR A 171 10.68 10.60 32.04
CA TYR A 171 11.15 9.32 32.58
C TYR A 171 11.91 8.54 31.51
N THR A 172 12.98 7.88 31.92
CA THR A 172 13.76 6.96 31.08
C THR A 172 13.59 5.54 31.62
N ILE A 173 13.17 4.63 30.74
CA ILE A 173 12.82 3.24 31.04
C ILE A 173 13.78 2.34 30.24
N SER A 174 14.64 1.59 30.92
CA SER A 174 15.53 0.62 30.29
C SER A 174 15.02 -0.79 30.55
N LEU A 175 14.78 -1.55 29.49
CA LEU A 175 14.22 -2.91 29.53
C LEU A 175 15.29 -3.98 29.31
N ASN A 176 15.03 -5.21 29.75
CA ASN A 176 15.97 -6.34 29.61
C ASN A 176 16.11 -6.89 28.18
N ASN A 177 15.36 -6.37 27.21
CA ASN A 177 15.54 -6.62 25.78
C ASN A 177 16.53 -5.63 25.11
N ASN A 178 17.26 -4.83 25.90
CA ASN A 178 18.16 -3.76 25.48
C ASN A 178 17.49 -2.54 24.82
N GLN A 179 16.16 -2.42 24.87
CA GLN A 179 15.48 -1.21 24.45
C GLN A 179 15.42 -0.19 25.59
N GLN A 180 15.54 1.08 25.22
CA GLN A 180 15.34 2.20 26.11
C GLN A 180 14.21 3.09 25.58
N TRP A 181 13.32 3.51 26.47
CA TRP A 181 12.14 4.30 26.15
C TRP A 181 12.11 5.58 26.98
N LEU A 182 11.68 6.66 26.35
CA LEU A 182 11.50 7.98 26.96
C LEU A 182 10.00 8.25 27.07
N LEU A 183 9.55 8.59 28.27
CA LEU A 183 8.17 8.98 28.56
C LEU A 183 8.16 10.45 28.99
N TYR A 184 7.36 11.25 28.30
CA TYR A 184 7.17 12.68 28.55
C TYR A 184 5.74 12.95 28.97
N THR A 185 5.54 13.86 29.94
CA THR A 185 4.20 14.30 30.36
C THR A 185 4.06 15.82 30.35
N SER A 186 2.85 16.30 30.06
CA SER A 186 2.55 17.75 30.03
C SER A 186 2.62 18.44 31.39
N SER A 187 2.52 17.67 32.47
CA SER A 187 2.61 18.15 33.85
C SER A 187 3.29 17.08 34.72
N PRO A 188 3.86 17.47 35.88
CA PRO A 188 4.51 16.52 36.78
C PRO A 188 3.59 15.36 37.14
N ILE A 189 4.07 14.13 36.98
CA ILE A 189 3.35 12.91 37.37
C ILE A 189 4.28 12.03 38.19
N GLN A 190 3.84 11.58 39.36
CA GLN A 190 4.64 10.64 40.13
C GLN A 190 4.35 9.22 39.65
N LEU A 191 5.37 8.56 39.10
CA LEU A 191 5.31 7.18 38.67
C LEU A 191 6.02 6.26 39.65
N SER A 192 5.38 5.13 39.92
CA SER A 192 5.96 3.99 40.63
C SER A 192 6.16 2.84 39.64
N HIS A 193 7.13 1.97 39.88
CA HIS A 193 7.34 0.80 39.03
C HIS A 193 7.59 -0.44 39.89
N ASP A 194 7.28 -1.60 39.32
CA ASP A 194 7.74 -2.90 39.77
C ASP A 194 8.63 -3.55 38.69
N ILE A 195 8.69 -4.88 38.64
CA ILE A 195 9.51 -5.60 37.66
C ILE A 195 9.00 -5.41 36.22
N SER A 196 7.69 -5.27 36.00
CA SER A 196 7.08 -5.29 34.66
C SER A 196 5.89 -4.35 34.47
N SER A 197 5.66 -3.45 35.43
CA SER A 197 4.60 -2.44 35.38
C SER A 197 5.04 -1.10 35.94
N ILE A 198 4.49 -0.03 35.38
CA ILE A 198 4.64 1.36 35.82
C ILE A 198 3.23 1.90 36.07
N ASN A 199 3.00 2.47 37.24
CA ASN A 199 1.68 2.94 37.65
C ASN A 199 1.75 4.38 38.18
N SER A 200 0.74 5.18 37.85
CA SER A 200 0.60 6.56 38.30
C SER A 200 -0.50 6.73 39.35
N GLY A 201 -0.45 7.86 40.05
CA GLY A 201 -1.65 8.46 40.66
C GLY A 201 -2.64 8.95 39.60
N GLU A 202 -3.64 9.74 40.01
CA GLU A 202 -4.56 10.37 39.07
C GLU A 202 -3.84 11.44 38.23
N PHE A 203 -4.02 11.37 36.92
CA PHE A 203 -3.40 12.26 35.96
C PHE A 203 -4.39 12.67 34.87
N SER A 204 -4.36 13.95 34.51
CA SER A 204 -5.03 14.50 33.33
C SER A 204 -4.03 15.34 32.56
N GLY A 205 -3.91 15.09 31.26
CA GLY A 205 -2.88 15.72 30.43
C GLY A 205 -2.42 14.84 29.27
N ILE A 206 -1.29 15.23 28.69
CA ILE A 206 -0.68 14.56 27.53
C ILE A 206 0.48 13.69 28.02
N ILE A 207 0.58 12.49 27.44
CA ILE A 207 1.67 11.53 27.64
C ILE A 207 2.23 11.21 26.26
N ARG A 208 3.55 11.30 26.10
CA ARG A 208 4.24 10.92 24.86
C ARG A 208 5.34 9.92 25.16
N ILE A 209 5.39 8.85 24.36
CA ILE A 209 6.36 7.77 24.55
C ILE A 209 7.14 7.59 23.26
N ALA A 210 8.47 7.63 23.34
CA ALA A 210 9.36 7.38 22.22
C ALA A 210 10.42 6.33 22.58
N LEU A 211 10.73 5.45 21.65
CA LEU A 211 11.95 4.64 21.73
C LEU A 211 13.15 5.57 21.58
N LEU A 212 14.22 5.32 22.34
CA LEU A 212 15.55 5.89 22.16
C LEU A 212 16.47 4.87 21.45
N PRO A 213 16.67 4.99 20.12
CA PRO A 213 17.54 4.08 19.37
C PRO A 213 18.96 4.07 19.93
N ASP A 214 19.52 2.87 20.06
CA ASP A 214 20.90 2.60 20.49
C ASP A 214 21.31 3.28 21.81
N SER A 215 20.34 3.67 22.66
CA SER A 215 20.58 4.45 23.87
C SER A 215 21.45 5.70 23.64
N ASN A 216 21.32 6.32 22.46
CA ASN A 216 22.21 7.39 22.02
C ASN A 216 21.86 8.75 22.64
N PRO A 217 22.72 9.37 23.48
CA PRO A 217 22.43 10.65 24.12
C PRO A 217 22.16 11.81 23.15
N LYS A 218 22.70 11.76 21.92
CA LYS A 218 22.37 12.76 20.90
C LYS A 218 20.91 12.66 20.45
N TYR A 219 20.41 11.43 20.32
CA TYR A 219 19.03 11.19 19.91
C TYR A 219 18.10 11.58 21.05
N GLU A 220 18.48 11.31 22.29
CA GLU A 220 17.75 11.76 23.48
C GLU A 220 17.61 13.28 23.51
N ALA A 221 18.69 14.03 23.25
CA ALA A 221 18.63 15.50 23.21
C ALA A 221 17.70 16.03 22.09
N ILE A 222 17.67 15.38 20.92
CA ILE A 222 16.74 15.70 19.83
C ILE A 222 15.31 15.39 20.25
N LEU A 223 15.05 14.18 20.79
CA LEU A 223 13.73 13.77 21.23
C LEU A 223 13.21 14.65 22.39
N ASP A 224 14.08 15.10 23.28
CA ASP A 224 13.73 16.05 24.34
C ASP A 224 13.26 17.37 23.76
N ARG A 225 13.99 17.92 22.77
CA ARG A 225 13.68 19.19 22.11
C ARG A 225 12.31 19.20 21.46
N PHE A 226 11.91 18.10 20.80
CA PHE A 226 10.65 18.01 20.05
C PHE A 226 9.51 17.32 20.81
N SER A 227 9.72 16.99 22.09
CA SER A 227 8.74 16.30 22.94
C SER A 227 7.45 17.09 23.20
N SER A 228 7.45 18.41 23.05
CA SER A 228 6.30 19.26 23.38
C SER A 228 5.33 19.52 22.23
N CYS A 229 5.69 19.21 20.99
CA CYS A 229 4.84 19.38 19.80
C CYS A 229 4.45 18.03 19.19
N TYR A 230 3.17 17.83 18.88
CA TYR A 230 2.65 16.56 18.36
C TYR A 230 1.60 16.75 17.27
N PRO A 231 1.57 15.86 16.27
CA PRO A 231 0.57 15.90 15.21
C PRO A 231 -0.74 15.25 15.68
N VAL A 232 -1.87 15.74 15.16
CA VAL A 232 -3.22 15.19 15.41
C VAL A 232 -3.91 14.73 14.12
N SER A 233 -3.54 15.30 12.98
CA SER A 233 -3.96 14.87 11.64
C SER A 233 -2.81 15.03 10.64
N GLY A 234 -2.95 14.43 9.46
CA GLY A 234 -2.04 14.63 8.35
C GLY A 234 -2.70 14.36 7.01
N ASP A 235 -2.75 15.37 6.15
CA ASP A 235 -3.39 15.31 4.83
C ASP A 235 -2.33 15.22 3.73
N ALA A 236 -2.68 14.53 2.64
CA ALA A 236 -1.84 14.35 1.46
C ALA A 236 -2.51 15.00 0.25
N VAL A 237 -2.03 16.18 -0.15
CA VAL A 237 -2.72 17.03 -1.14
C VAL A 237 -1.83 17.26 -2.36
N PHE A 238 -2.38 17.03 -3.54
CA PHE A 238 -1.76 17.45 -4.80
C PHE A 238 -2.08 18.92 -5.04
N THR A 239 -1.17 19.83 -4.67
CA THR A 239 -1.38 21.27 -4.82
C THR A 239 -0.84 21.83 -6.13
N LYS A 240 0.12 21.14 -6.77
CA LYS A 240 0.72 21.50 -8.06
C LYS A 240 1.04 20.24 -8.86
N PRO A 241 1.18 20.33 -10.21
CA PRO A 241 1.61 19.18 -11.01
C PRO A 241 2.89 18.57 -10.46
N TYR A 242 2.89 17.24 -10.27
CA TYR A 242 4.04 16.46 -9.78
C TYR A 242 4.57 16.87 -8.39
N CYS A 243 3.75 17.60 -7.62
CA CYS A 243 4.05 17.93 -6.22
C CYS A 243 2.96 17.35 -5.31
N LEU A 244 3.36 16.47 -4.40
CA LEU A 244 2.53 16.00 -3.29
C LEU A 244 2.94 16.76 -2.03
N GLU A 245 2.00 17.44 -1.40
CA GLU A 245 2.23 18.19 -0.17
C GLU A 245 1.62 17.42 1.01
N TYR A 246 2.45 17.06 1.97
CA TYR A 246 1.98 16.57 3.27
C TYR A 246 1.81 17.75 4.21
N LYS A 247 0.68 17.82 4.92
CA LYS A 247 0.37 18.86 5.91
C LYS A 247 -0.11 18.24 7.18
N TRP A 248 0.52 18.57 8.29
CA TRP A 248 0.12 18.09 9.60
C TRP A 248 -0.56 19.19 10.41
N GLU A 249 -1.76 18.92 10.92
CA GLU A 249 -2.29 19.71 12.04
C GLU A 249 -1.55 19.28 13.31
N LYS A 250 -1.00 20.25 14.04
CA LYS A 250 -0.23 20.00 15.25
C LYS A 250 -0.79 20.74 16.46
N LYS A 251 -0.46 20.22 17.64
CA LYS A 251 -0.74 20.84 18.94
C LYS A 251 0.52 20.86 19.80
N GLY A 252 0.48 21.66 20.86
CA GLY A 252 1.61 21.86 21.76
C GLY A 252 2.53 22.99 21.31
N TRP A 253 3.79 22.94 21.74
CA TRP A 253 4.76 24.04 21.57
C TRP A 253 6.01 23.58 20.82
N GLY A 254 6.51 24.44 19.93
CA GLY A 254 7.72 24.19 19.13
C GLY A 254 7.43 23.62 17.74
N ASP A 255 8.50 23.15 17.10
CA ASP A 255 8.45 22.59 15.75
C ASP A 255 8.04 21.11 15.78
N LEU A 256 7.44 20.65 14.70
CA LEU A 256 7.00 19.27 14.55
C LEU A 256 8.16 18.41 14.01
N LEU A 257 8.41 17.26 14.64
CA LEU A 257 9.35 16.24 14.17
C LEU A 257 8.58 15.03 13.65
N ILE A 258 8.80 14.66 12.38
CA ILE A 258 8.24 13.47 11.73
C ILE A 258 9.39 12.68 11.08
N LEU A 259 9.29 11.35 11.05
CA LEU A 259 10.26 10.47 10.42
C LEU A 259 9.95 10.24 8.94
N ALA A 260 10.91 10.55 8.09
CA ALA A 260 10.86 10.36 6.64
C ALA A 260 11.53 9.04 6.24
N HIS A 261 10.90 8.23 5.38
CA HIS A 261 11.55 7.07 4.78
C HIS A 261 12.44 7.49 3.59
N PRO A 262 13.30 6.61 3.05
CA PRO A 262 14.28 6.98 2.01
C PRO A 262 13.67 7.68 0.78
N LEU A 263 12.51 7.22 0.29
CA LEU A 263 11.84 7.87 -0.83
C LEU A 263 11.33 9.29 -0.49
N HIS A 264 10.90 9.58 0.73
CA HIS A 264 10.54 10.95 1.12
C HIS A 264 11.79 11.84 1.02
N LEU A 265 12.91 11.43 1.63
CA LEU A 265 14.15 12.20 1.59
C LEU A 265 14.63 12.51 0.18
N ARG A 266 14.48 11.55 -0.75
CA ARG A 266 14.82 11.75 -2.17
C ARG A 266 13.91 12.75 -2.87
N LEU A 267 12.62 12.77 -2.52
CA LEU A 267 11.62 13.64 -3.15
C LEU A 267 11.46 14.99 -2.44
N LEU A 268 11.95 15.15 -1.21
CA LEU A 268 11.89 16.42 -0.49
C LEU A 268 12.53 17.51 -1.35
N SER A 269 11.76 18.55 -1.63
CA SER A 269 12.25 19.68 -2.40
C SER A 269 13.35 20.40 -1.61
N GLY A 270 14.57 20.42 -2.13
CA GLY A 270 15.69 21.15 -1.51
C GLY A 270 15.47 22.66 -1.39
N ASP A 271 14.50 23.21 -2.15
CA ASP A 271 14.08 24.61 -2.09
C ASP A 271 13.04 24.89 -0.99
N ASP A 272 12.58 23.86 -0.25
CA ASP A 272 11.62 24.01 0.83
C ASP A 272 12.32 24.56 2.09
N SER A 273 12.36 25.89 2.21
CA SER A 273 13.06 26.58 3.29
C SER A 273 12.46 26.36 4.69
N GLU A 274 11.30 25.69 4.78
CA GLU A 274 10.57 25.48 6.03
C GLU A 274 10.85 24.12 6.70
N ILE A 275 11.65 23.25 6.07
CA ILE A 275 12.01 21.95 6.63
C ILE A 275 13.48 21.87 7.06
N THR A 276 13.78 21.01 8.01
CA THR A 276 15.17 20.68 8.41
C THR A 276 15.33 19.18 8.57
N VAL A 277 16.20 18.57 7.76
CA VAL A 277 16.54 17.15 7.87
C VAL A 277 17.58 16.96 8.97
N LEU A 278 17.28 16.05 9.91
CA LEU A 278 18.15 15.65 11.00
C LEU A 278 18.78 14.29 10.66
N GLU A 279 19.79 14.29 9.79
CA GLU A 279 20.53 13.09 9.34
C GLU A 279 21.03 12.22 10.49
N ASP A 280 21.30 12.85 11.64
CA ASP A 280 21.75 12.19 12.85
C ASP A 280 20.64 11.45 13.59
N LEU A 281 19.33 11.70 13.38
CA LEU A 281 18.26 10.95 14.06
C LEU A 281 17.70 9.87 13.13
N LYS A 282 18.01 8.60 13.43
CA LYS A 282 17.62 7.46 12.60
C LYS A 282 16.90 6.34 13.36
N TYR A 283 15.84 5.80 12.74
CA TYR A 283 15.11 4.62 13.21
C TYR A 283 15.19 3.51 12.15
N LYS A 284 15.47 2.27 12.59
CA LYS A 284 15.49 1.11 11.68
C LYS A 284 14.06 0.66 11.39
N SER A 285 13.76 0.42 10.11
CA SER A 285 12.44 0.01 9.63
C SER A 285 12.56 -1.03 8.52
N ILE A 286 11.47 -1.75 8.22
CA ILE A 286 11.42 -2.70 7.09
C ILE A 286 11.43 -1.97 5.73
N ASP A 287 11.13 -0.67 5.72
CA ASP A 287 11.13 0.22 4.56
C ASP A 287 12.40 1.09 4.47
N GLY A 288 13.49 0.68 5.15
CA GLY A 288 14.77 1.40 5.20
C GLY A 288 14.98 2.19 6.49
N GLU A 289 16.07 2.95 6.57
CA GLU A 289 16.30 3.87 7.70
C GLU A 289 15.35 5.06 7.61
N LEU A 290 14.58 5.31 8.66
CA LEU A 290 13.73 6.49 8.77
C LEU A 290 14.53 7.62 9.42
N VAL A 291 14.56 8.80 8.80
CA VAL A 291 15.34 9.96 9.25
C VAL A 291 14.41 11.03 9.80
N GLY A 292 14.81 11.70 10.89
CA GLY A 292 14.04 12.81 11.45
C GLY A 292 14.00 14.02 10.51
N VAL A 293 12.83 14.59 10.27
CA VAL A 293 12.65 15.83 9.53
C VAL A 293 11.74 16.74 10.35
N VAL A 294 12.19 17.97 10.55
CA VAL A 294 11.47 19.02 11.28
C VAL A 294 10.72 19.87 10.27
N GLY A 295 9.42 20.07 10.48
CA GLY A 295 8.57 20.89 9.61
C GLY A 295 7.11 20.45 9.67
N ASP A 296 6.20 21.40 9.50
CA ASP A 296 4.75 21.17 9.59
C ASP A 296 4.12 20.82 8.23
N SER A 297 4.87 21.03 7.14
CA SER A 297 4.49 20.63 5.79
C SER A 297 5.71 20.22 4.99
N TRP A 298 5.58 19.16 4.18
CA TRP A 298 6.63 18.69 3.28
C TRP A 298 6.14 18.71 1.85
N VAL A 299 6.90 19.36 0.96
CA VAL A 299 6.68 19.26 -0.48
C VAL A 299 7.55 18.16 -1.07
N LEU A 300 6.90 17.08 -1.52
CA LEU A 300 7.51 15.99 -2.26
C LEU A 300 7.35 16.25 -3.76
N LYS A 301 8.46 16.45 -4.47
CA LYS A 301 8.48 16.72 -5.90
C LYS A 301 9.00 15.50 -6.65
N SER A 302 8.21 15.00 -7.59
CA SER A 302 8.68 14.00 -8.55
C SER A 302 8.93 14.66 -9.90
N ASP A 303 9.86 14.11 -10.67
CA ASP A 303 10.01 14.51 -12.06
C ASP A 303 8.84 14.00 -12.91
N PRO A 304 8.41 14.78 -13.92
CA PRO A 304 7.35 14.35 -14.81
C PRO A 304 7.84 13.15 -15.64
N VAL A 305 7.13 12.04 -15.53
CA VAL A 305 7.33 10.91 -16.43
C VAL A 305 6.47 11.15 -17.68
N SER A 306 7.13 11.43 -18.82
CA SER A 306 6.43 11.58 -20.10
C SER A 306 6.10 10.20 -20.67
N VAL A 307 4.84 9.80 -20.57
CA VAL A 307 4.30 8.58 -21.19
C VAL A 307 3.20 8.97 -22.15
N THR A 308 3.21 8.35 -23.32
CA THR A 308 2.15 8.45 -24.32
C THR A 308 1.55 7.07 -24.58
N TRP A 309 0.58 7.00 -25.50
CA TRP A 309 -0.01 5.72 -25.93
C TRP A 309 0.98 4.85 -26.74
N HIS A 310 1.97 5.49 -27.38
CA HIS A 310 2.94 4.86 -28.28
C HIS A 310 4.29 4.65 -27.60
N SER A 311 5.20 3.94 -28.27
CA SER A 311 6.59 3.85 -27.81
C SER A 311 7.21 5.25 -27.69
N ILE A 312 8.01 5.48 -26.64
CA ILE A 312 8.75 6.74 -26.47
C ILE A 312 9.67 7.01 -27.67
N ARG A 313 10.23 5.95 -28.26
CA ARG A 313 11.18 6.02 -29.39
C ARG A 313 10.54 5.68 -30.74
N GLY A 314 9.26 5.29 -30.75
CA GLY A 314 8.59 4.75 -31.93
C GLY A 314 9.10 3.35 -32.33
N VAL A 315 8.64 2.87 -33.48
CA VAL A 315 9.04 1.60 -34.11
C VAL A 315 9.65 1.91 -35.47
N LYS A 316 10.77 1.25 -35.81
CA LYS A 316 11.43 1.43 -37.11
C LYS A 316 10.66 0.76 -38.24
N GLU A 317 10.58 1.41 -39.40
CA GLU A 317 9.79 0.97 -40.56
C GLU A 317 10.20 -0.43 -41.05
N GLU A 318 11.48 -0.81 -40.94
CA GLU A 318 11.96 -2.15 -41.32
C GLU A 318 11.27 -3.29 -40.56
N SER A 319 10.77 -3.00 -39.35
CA SER A 319 10.09 -3.99 -38.50
C SER A 319 8.59 -4.07 -38.77
N TYR A 320 8.01 -3.13 -39.52
CA TYR A 320 6.56 -3.04 -39.74
C TYR A 320 5.97 -4.31 -40.36
N PRO A 321 6.57 -4.91 -41.42
CA PRO A 321 5.96 -6.08 -42.07
C PRO A 321 5.76 -7.26 -41.11
N GLU A 322 6.73 -7.48 -40.20
CA GLU A 322 6.64 -8.56 -39.21
C GLU A 322 5.55 -8.28 -38.17
N ILE A 323 5.51 -7.06 -37.63
CA ILE A 323 4.53 -6.69 -36.61
C ILE A 323 3.12 -6.67 -37.20
N ILE A 324 2.93 -6.14 -38.41
CA ILE A 324 1.64 -6.11 -39.12
C ILE A 324 1.13 -7.53 -39.40
N TYR A 325 2.02 -8.46 -39.77
CA TYR A 325 1.65 -9.86 -39.97
C TYR A 325 1.14 -10.52 -38.68
N ALA A 326 1.83 -10.31 -37.56
CA ALA A 326 1.36 -10.78 -36.26
C ALA A 326 0.04 -10.10 -35.83
N LEU A 327 -0.05 -8.78 -36.02
CA LEU A 327 -1.22 -7.97 -35.68
C LEU A 327 -2.46 -8.45 -36.43
N SER A 328 -2.34 -8.72 -37.73
CA SER A 328 -3.46 -9.19 -38.54
C SER A 328 -4.02 -10.52 -38.01
N LYS A 329 -3.14 -11.45 -37.61
CA LYS A 329 -3.56 -12.72 -37.01
C LYS A 329 -4.23 -12.55 -35.64
N ASP A 330 -3.64 -11.72 -34.79
CA ASP A 330 -4.20 -11.44 -33.46
C ASP A 330 -5.59 -10.79 -33.57
N VAL A 331 -5.79 -9.90 -34.56
CA VAL A 331 -7.08 -9.25 -34.85
C VAL A 331 -8.10 -10.24 -35.42
N GLU A 332 -7.70 -11.10 -36.36
CA GLU A 332 -8.56 -12.15 -36.91
C GLU A 332 -9.07 -13.12 -35.84
N ALA A 333 -8.28 -13.33 -34.78
CA ALA A 333 -8.64 -14.17 -33.64
C ALA A 333 -9.59 -13.49 -32.64
N LEU A 334 -9.88 -12.19 -32.76
CA LEU A 334 -10.78 -11.49 -31.86
C LEU A 334 -12.23 -11.96 -32.05
N ASN A 335 -12.76 -12.65 -31.04
CA ASN A 335 -14.14 -13.11 -31.04
C ASN A 335 -14.77 -13.02 -29.63
N PRO A 336 -15.73 -12.11 -29.39
CA PRO A 336 -16.37 -11.96 -28.08
C PRO A 336 -17.03 -13.26 -27.59
N ALA A 337 -17.52 -14.10 -28.51
CA ALA A 337 -18.18 -15.37 -28.19
C ALA A 337 -17.22 -16.45 -27.64
N THR A 338 -15.91 -16.27 -27.81
CA THR A 338 -14.90 -17.19 -27.25
C THR A 338 -14.48 -16.84 -25.84
N ILE A 339 -14.92 -15.69 -25.30
CA ILE A 339 -14.61 -15.32 -23.91
C ILE A 339 -15.50 -16.13 -22.98
N SER A 340 -14.92 -17.12 -22.31
CA SER A 340 -15.62 -18.02 -21.40
C SER A 340 -15.51 -17.62 -19.93
N THR A 341 -14.61 -16.69 -19.58
CA THR A 341 -14.42 -16.23 -18.20
C THR A 341 -15.50 -15.22 -17.80
N THR A 342 -15.87 -15.26 -16.53
CA THR A 342 -16.83 -14.33 -15.89
C THR A 342 -16.15 -13.37 -14.94
N SER A 343 -14.91 -13.68 -14.55
CA SER A 343 -14.10 -12.88 -13.65
C SER A 343 -13.74 -11.56 -14.32
N SER A 344 -14.01 -10.46 -13.64
CA SER A 344 -13.66 -9.11 -14.08
C SER A 344 -12.16 -8.97 -14.39
N TYR A 345 -11.30 -9.65 -13.61
CA TYR A 345 -9.85 -9.64 -13.80
C TYR A 345 -9.45 -10.26 -15.15
N PHE A 346 -9.78 -11.53 -15.38
CA PHE A 346 -9.42 -12.23 -16.61
C PHE A 346 -10.13 -11.65 -17.84
N TYR A 347 -11.39 -11.22 -17.69
CA TYR A 347 -12.13 -10.54 -18.76
C TYR A 347 -11.45 -9.22 -19.15
N GLY A 348 -11.04 -8.45 -18.14
CA GLY A 348 -10.29 -7.20 -18.30
C GLY A 348 -8.97 -7.39 -19.05
N LYS A 349 -8.21 -8.46 -18.75
CA LYS A 349 -6.97 -8.79 -19.47
C LYS A 349 -7.21 -8.96 -20.98
N LEU A 350 -8.29 -9.65 -21.37
CA LEU A 350 -8.62 -9.90 -22.78
C LEU A 350 -9.03 -8.61 -23.51
N ILE A 351 -9.82 -7.75 -22.87
CA ILE A 351 -10.19 -6.43 -23.42
C ILE A 351 -8.93 -5.57 -23.57
N ALA A 352 -8.08 -5.49 -22.54
CA ALA A 352 -6.86 -4.69 -22.55
C ALA A 352 -5.90 -5.14 -23.66
N ARG A 353 -5.77 -6.45 -23.88
CA ARG A 353 -5.01 -7.02 -25.00
C ARG A 353 -5.54 -6.52 -26.35
N ALA A 354 -6.85 -6.57 -26.58
CA ALA A 354 -7.45 -6.07 -27.82
C ALA A 354 -7.25 -4.55 -27.99
N ALA A 355 -7.41 -3.77 -26.91
CA ALA A 355 -7.15 -2.34 -26.93
C ALA A 355 -5.69 -2.03 -27.29
N ARG A 356 -4.74 -2.83 -26.79
CA ARG A 356 -3.33 -2.71 -27.13
C ARG A 356 -3.06 -2.91 -28.63
N LEU A 357 -3.75 -3.87 -29.27
CA LEU A 357 -3.65 -4.07 -30.72
C LEU A 357 -4.06 -2.82 -31.52
N ALA A 358 -5.11 -2.11 -31.09
CA ALA A 358 -5.55 -0.89 -31.76
C ALA A 358 -4.49 0.22 -31.69
N VAL A 359 -3.86 0.38 -30.53
CA VAL A 359 -2.80 1.39 -30.34
C VAL A 359 -1.55 1.05 -31.15
N ILE A 360 -1.18 -0.24 -31.26
CA ILE A 360 -0.09 -0.67 -32.13
C ILE A 360 -0.45 -0.46 -33.61
N ALA A 361 -1.69 -0.77 -34.00
CA ALA A 361 -2.17 -0.54 -35.37
C ALA A 361 -2.09 0.94 -35.76
N GLU A 362 -2.46 1.84 -34.83
CA GLU A 362 -2.35 3.29 -35.00
C GLU A 362 -0.89 3.73 -35.14
N GLU A 363 0.02 3.26 -34.26
CA GLU A 363 1.45 3.61 -34.28
C GLU A 363 2.14 3.18 -35.59
N LEU A 364 1.72 2.04 -36.16
CA LEU A 364 2.26 1.50 -37.42
C LEU A 364 1.54 2.06 -38.67
N ASN A 365 0.57 2.96 -38.49
CA ASN A 365 -0.30 3.46 -39.56
C ASN A 365 -1.03 2.34 -40.35
N TYR A 366 -1.33 1.22 -39.68
CA TYR A 366 -2.09 0.08 -40.23
C TYR A 366 -3.54 0.12 -39.75
N ILE A 367 -4.23 1.20 -40.13
CA ILE A 367 -5.54 1.56 -39.55
C ILE A 367 -6.71 0.67 -39.99
N ASP A 368 -6.54 -0.14 -41.02
CA ASP A 368 -7.62 -0.96 -41.61
C ASP A 368 -8.17 -2.03 -40.64
N VAL A 369 -7.38 -2.44 -39.65
CA VAL A 369 -7.82 -3.39 -38.61
C VAL A 369 -8.59 -2.73 -37.46
N ILE A 370 -8.51 -1.41 -37.30
CA ILE A 370 -9.12 -0.68 -36.18
C ILE A 370 -10.64 -0.90 -36.09
N PRO A 371 -11.43 -0.88 -37.18
CA PRO A 371 -12.87 -1.12 -37.10
C PRO A 371 -13.24 -2.48 -36.48
N VAL A 372 -12.46 -3.53 -36.76
CA VAL A 372 -12.68 -4.88 -36.19
C VAL A 372 -12.40 -4.87 -34.70
N ILE A 373 -11.28 -4.27 -34.29
CA ILE A 373 -10.88 -4.16 -32.88
C ILE A 373 -11.89 -3.29 -32.10
N TRP A 374 -12.30 -2.15 -32.66
CA TRP A 374 -13.30 -1.28 -32.08
C TRP A 374 -14.63 -2.01 -31.85
N LYS A 375 -15.08 -2.79 -32.83
CA LYS A 375 -16.28 -3.60 -32.69
C LYS A 375 -16.15 -4.61 -31.55
N PHE A 376 -15.03 -5.33 -31.48
CA PHE A 376 -14.76 -6.26 -30.38
C PHE A 376 -14.78 -5.57 -29.02
N LEU A 377 -14.09 -4.43 -28.87
CA LEU A 377 -14.06 -3.67 -27.61
C LEU A 377 -15.45 -3.18 -27.22
N LYS A 378 -16.21 -2.65 -28.18
CA LYS A 378 -17.58 -2.22 -27.94
C LYS A 378 -18.47 -3.39 -27.46
N ASP A 379 -18.48 -4.48 -28.21
CA ASP A 379 -19.31 -5.66 -27.91
C ASP A 379 -18.95 -6.31 -26.56
N THR A 380 -17.70 -6.14 -26.08
CA THR A 380 -17.22 -6.71 -24.80
C THR A 380 -17.31 -5.76 -23.61
N ILE A 381 -17.24 -4.43 -23.81
CA ILE A 381 -17.29 -3.43 -22.73
C ILE A 381 -18.72 -2.94 -22.46
N GLU A 382 -19.52 -2.71 -23.51
CA GLU A 382 -20.87 -2.13 -23.39
C GLU A 382 -21.77 -2.91 -22.41
N PRO A 383 -21.76 -4.26 -22.38
CA PRO A 383 -22.53 -5.01 -21.40
C PRO A 383 -22.14 -4.76 -19.93
N TRP A 384 -20.86 -4.48 -19.65
CA TRP A 384 -20.41 -4.14 -18.30
C TRP A 384 -20.87 -2.75 -17.87
N LEU A 385 -20.79 -1.78 -18.79
CA LEU A 385 -21.20 -0.40 -18.54
C LEU A 385 -22.72 -0.29 -18.39
N ASP A 386 -23.49 -1.06 -19.16
CA ASP A 386 -24.95 -1.09 -19.09
C ASP A 386 -25.47 -1.97 -17.93
N GLY A 387 -24.59 -2.67 -17.21
CA GLY A 387 -24.98 -3.63 -16.17
C GLY A 387 -25.69 -4.87 -16.70
N THR A 388 -25.62 -5.14 -18.01
CA THR A 388 -26.30 -6.25 -18.69
C THR A 388 -25.42 -7.48 -18.86
N PHE A 389 -24.18 -7.47 -18.35
CA PHE A 389 -23.28 -8.61 -18.38
C PHE A 389 -23.85 -9.79 -17.59
N GLY A 390 -24.29 -10.83 -18.31
CA GLY A 390 -25.05 -11.96 -17.76
C GLY A 390 -24.31 -12.77 -16.69
N ALA A 391 -22.98 -12.69 -16.64
CA ALA A 391 -22.20 -13.40 -15.63
C ALA A 391 -22.04 -12.67 -14.29
N ASN A 392 -22.54 -11.43 -14.16
CA ASN A 392 -22.64 -10.76 -12.85
C ASN A 392 -23.40 -11.63 -11.83
N ALA A 393 -24.42 -12.38 -12.29
CA ALA A 393 -25.15 -13.33 -11.46
C ALA A 393 -24.31 -14.57 -11.07
N MET A 394 -23.46 -15.07 -11.99
CA MET A 394 -22.62 -16.25 -11.75
C MET A 394 -21.42 -15.93 -10.85
N GLU A 395 -20.82 -14.74 -10.95
CA GLU A 395 -19.75 -14.31 -10.04
C GLU A 395 -20.29 -14.19 -8.59
N ILE A 396 -21.51 -13.64 -8.43
CA ILE A 396 -22.22 -13.60 -7.15
C ILE A 396 -22.50 -15.01 -6.62
N HIS A 397 -22.96 -15.94 -7.46
CA HIS A 397 -23.18 -17.33 -7.04
C HIS A 397 -21.86 -18.07 -6.73
N SER A 398 -20.80 -17.83 -7.49
CA SER A 398 -19.45 -18.41 -7.30
C SER A 398 -18.82 -17.93 -6.00
N ALA A 399 -18.94 -16.63 -5.70
CA ALA A 399 -18.57 -16.08 -4.41
C ALA A 399 -19.40 -16.71 -3.27
N GLN A 400 -20.72 -16.85 -3.45
CA GLN A 400 -21.61 -17.48 -2.47
C GLN A 400 -21.35 -18.98 -2.23
N THR A 401 -20.76 -19.68 -3.19
CA THR A 401 -20.51 -21.13 -3.15
C THR A 401 -19.09 -21.45 -2.70
N TRP A 402 -18.07 -20.81 -3.28
CA TRP A 402 -16.66 -21.15 -3.02
C TRP A 402 -15.96 -20.17 -2.09
N TRP A 403 -16.36 -18.91 -2.08
CA TRP A 403 -15.74 -17.92 -1.22
C TRP A 403 -16.47 -17.77 0.11
N HIS A 404 -17.77 -18.07 0.20
CA HIS A 404 -18.51 -18.07 1.46
C HIS A 404 -18.44 -19.46 2.10
N VAL A 405 -17.55 -19.59 3.07
CA VAL A 405 -17.39 -20.81 3.86
C VAL A 405 -18.52 -20.84 4.90
N ARG A 406 -19.51 -21.72 4.75
CA ARG A 406 -20.63 -21.82 5.69
C ARG A 406 -20.31 -22.86 6.76
N GLU A 407 -20.58 -22.53 8.02
CA GLU A 407 -20.37 -23.47 9.13
C GLU A 407 -21.25 -24.72 8.95
N GLY A 408 -20.64 -25.90 8.98
CA GLY A 408 -21.34 -27.17 8.79
C GLY A 408 -21.53 -27.62 7.34
N ASP A 409 -21.05 -26.86 6.35
CA ASP A 409 -21.03 -27.28 4.94
C ASP A 409 -20.00 -28.40 4.70
N THR A 410 -20.24 -29.24 3.69
CA THR A 410 -19.39 -30.39 3.32
C THR A 410 -18.41 -30.06 2.18
N LEU A 411 -18.51 -28.87 1.59
CA LEU A 411 -17.62 -28.43 0.50
C LEU A 411 -16.15 -28.25 0.93
N TYR A 412 -15.90 -27.85 2.19
CA TYR A 412 -14.57 -27.77 2.80
C TYR A 412 -14.50 -28.63 4.07
N ALA A 413 -13.29 -28.98 4.52
CA ALA A 413 -13.10 -29.83 5.71
C ALA A 413 -13.75 -29.22 6.97
N GLN A 414 -14.29 -30.05 7.86
CA GLN A 414 -15.07 -29.60 9.03
C GLN A 414 -14.32 -28.61 9.93
N ASP A 415 -13.02 -28.80 10.13
CA ASP A 415 -12.22 -27.85 10.92
C ASP A 415 -12.06 -26.51 10.20
N PHE A 416 -11.98 -26.50 8.86
CA PHE A 416 -11.89 -25.29 8.07
C PHE A 416 -13.22 -24.51 8.04
N THR A 417 -14.36 -25.21 7.92
CA THR A 417 -15.69 -24.59 7.94
C THR A 417 -16.13 -24.14 9.32
N ARG A 418 -15.59 -24.71 10.40
CA ARG A 418 -15.80 -24.20 11.76
C ARG A 418 -15.13 -22.84 11.95
N GLU A 419 -13.88 -22.70 11.53
CA GLU A 419 -13.02 -21.55 11.83
C GLU A 419 -13.10 -20.40 10.81
N ASN A 420 -13.54 -20.67 9.56
CA ASN A 420 -13.52 -19.67 8.48
C ASN A 420 -14.92 -19.45 7.89
N ARG A 421 -15.19 -18.20 7.47
CA ARG A 421 -16.41 -17.83 6.73
C ARG A 421 -16.17 -17.31 5.31
N VAL A 422 -14.90 -16.98 5.00
CA VAL A 422 -14.40 -16.66 3.67
C VAL A 422 -12.89 -16.93 3.56
N VAL A 423 -12.33 -17.01 2.35
CA VAL A 423 -10.88 -17.21 2.08
C VAL A 423 -10.15 -15.85 2.01
N GLY A 424 -8.88 -15.75 2.47
CA GLY A 424 -8.18 -14.49 2.81
C GLY A 424 -6.76 -14.26 2.23
N VAL A 425 -6.00 -13.26 2.76
CA VAL A 425 -5.16 -12.25 2.01
C VAL A 425 -3.65 -12.11 2.44
N LEU A 426 -2.88 -11.20 1.78
CA LEU A 426 -1.43 -10.84 1.81
C LEU A 426 -1.16 -9.61 2.71
N TRP A 427 0.07 -9.43 3.20
CA TRP A 427 0.36 -8.75 4.49
C TRP A 427 1.20 -7.46 4.40
N ALA A 428 0.88 -6.45 5.22
CA ALA A 428 1.56 -5.16 5.28
C ALA A 428 2.96 -5.18 5.95
N ASN A 429 3.18 -6.06 6.93
CA ASN A 429 4.39 -6.16 7.77
C ASN A 429 5.35 -7.30 7.36
N LYS A 430 5.14 -7.86 6.17
CA LYS A 430 5.91 -8.96 5.60
C LYS A 430 6.30 -8.62 4.16
N ARG A 431 7.47 -9.07 3.74
CA ARG A 431 7.83 -9.19 2.34
C ARG A 431 7.99 -10.68 2.07
N ASP A 432 7.23 -11.21 1.11
CA ASP A 432 7.21 -12.62 0.77
C ASP A 432 7.78 -12.82 -0.64
N SER A 433 8.66 -13.79 -0.80
CA SER A 433 9.16 -14.19 -2.13
C SER A 433 8.18 -15.12 -2.85
N GLY A 434 7.22 -15.72 -2.13
CA GLY A 434 6.14 -16.51 -2.70
C GLY A 434 5.05 -15.63 -3.30
N LEU A 435 4.34 -16.20 -4.27
CA LEU A 435 3.12 -15.65 -4.83
C LEU A 435 1.93 -16.45 -4.31
N TRP A 436 0.74 -15.92 -4.49
CA TRP A 436 -0.50 -16.61 -4.13
C TRP A 436 -0.67 -17.99 -4.75
N PHE A 437 -0.22 -18.14 -5.99
CA PHE A 437 -0.38 -19.35 -6.80
C PHE A 437 0.94 -20.04 -7.13
N ALA A 438 2.08 -19.48 -6.72
CA ALA A 438 3.39 -19.99 -7.10
C ALA A 438 4.41 -19.88 -5.97
N PRO A 439 5.23 -20.92 -5.75
CA PRO A 439 6.21 -20.91 -4.68
C PRO A 439 7.44 -20.03 -5.05
N PRO A 440 8.29 -19.64 -4.07
CA PRO A 440 9.39 -18.69 -4.29
C PRO A 440 10.40 -19.07 -5.39
N GLN A 441 10.47 -20.35 -5.77
CA GLN A 441 11.37 -20.87 -6.80
C GLN A 441 10.92 -20.55 -8.22
N TRP A 442 9.64 -20.20 -8.44
CA TRP A 442 9.09 -19.87 -9.76
C TRP A 442 9.41 -18.41 -10.10
N ARG A 443 10.70 -18.15 -10.39
CA ARG A 443 11.25 -16.81 -10.63
C ARG A 443 10.61 -16.14 -11.85
N GLU A 444 10.24 -16.92 -12.85
CA GLU A 444 9.53 -16.48 -14.05
C GLU A 444 8.16 -15.87 -13.74
N CYS A 445 7.41 -16.45 -12.80
CA CYS A 445 6.14 -15.87 -12.35
C CYS A 445 6.36 -14.62 -11.50
N ARG A 446 7.39 -14.63 -10.64
CA ARG A 446 7.76 -13.48 -9.80
C ARG A 446 8.17 -12.28 -10.65
N LEU A 447 8.96 -12.49 -11.70
CA LEU A 447 9.32 -11.46 -12.67
C LEU A 447 8.10 -11.01 -13.47
N GLY A 448 7.32 -11.96 -14.00
CA GLY A 448 6.17 -11.65 -14.84
C GLY A 448 5.13 -10.77 -14.17
N ILE A 449 4.80 -11.03 -12.89
CA ILE A 449 3.84 -10.20 -12.13
C ILE A 449 4.29 -8.74 -11.96
N GLN A 450 5.60 -8.49 -11.87
CA GLN A 450 6.13 -7.12 -11.76
C GLN A 450 6.18 -6.40 -13.12
N LEU A 451 6.04 -7.14 -14.23
CA LEU A 451 6.11 -6.59 -15.59
C LEU A 451 4.74 -6.49 -16.28
N LEU A 452 3.81 -7.41 -15.98
CA LEU A 452 2.51 -7.46 -16.64
C LEU A 452 1.56 -6.37 -16.09
N PRO A 453 0.77 -5.74 -16.96
CA PRO A 453 0.81 -5.81 -18.42
C PRO A 453 2.02 -5.05 -19.02
N LEU A 454 2.58 -5.58 -20.13
CA LEU A 454 3.68 -4.96 -20.86
C LEU A 454 3.17 -3.78 -21.71
N LEU A 455 3.50 -2.55 -21.30
CA LEU A 455 2.97 -1.29 -21.83
C LEU A 455 4.11 -0.27 -22.06
N PRO A 456 3.87 0.87 -22.75
CA PRO A 456 4.87 1.92 -22.88
C PRO A 456 5.46 2.42 -21.55
N ILE A 457 4.67 2.50 -20.47
CA ILE A 457 5.17 2.86 -19.13
C ILE A 457 6.20 1.86 -18.59
N SER A 458 6.16 0.59 -19.03
CA SER A 458 7.14 -0.43 -18.65
C SER A 458 8.55 -0.07 -19.12
N GLU A 459 8.70 0.74 -20.18
CA GLU A 459 10.00 1.25 -20.65
C GLU A 459 10.66 2.13 -19.60
N VAL A 460 9.88 3.03 -19.00
CA VAL A 460 10.39 3.94 -17.96
C VAL A 460 10.71 3.15 -16.70
N LEU A 461 9.89 2.15 -16.39
CA LEU A 461 10.07 1.33 -15.22
C LEU A 461 11.35 0.47 -15.26
N PHE A 462 11.65 -0.14 -16.40
CA PHE A 462 12.81 -1.00 -16.59
C PHE A 462 13.90 -0.29 -17.39
N SER A 463 14.14 0.99 -17.10
CA SER A 463 15.12 1.85 -17.80
C SER A 463 16.58 1.55 -17.43
N GLU A 464 16.82 1.09 -16.20
CA GLU A 464 18.14 0.72 -15.68
C GLU A 464 18.64 -0.62 -16.29
N ILE A 465 19.38 -0.54 -17.40
CA ILE A 465 19.87 -1.72 -18.15
C ILE A 465 20.69 -2.68 -17.26
N GLY A 466 21.47 -2.15 -16.31
CA GLY A 466 22.25 -2.96 -15.37
C GLY A 466 21.34 -3.86 -14.53
N PHE A 467 20.30 -3.27 -13.91
CA PHE A 467 19.29 -4.00 -13.15
C PHE A 467 18.53 -5.00 -14.02
N VAL A 468 18.14 -4.62 -15.24
CA VAL A 468 17.45 -5.53 -16.17
C VAL A 468 18.30 -6.76 -16.50
N ARG A 469 19.60 -6.58 -16.79
CA ARG A 469 20.52 -7.70 -17.07
C ARG A 469 20.63 -8.63 -15.87
N ASP A 470 20.76 -8.09 -14.66
CA ASP A 470 20.83 -8.87 -13.43
C ASP A 470 19.54 -9.65 -13.17
N LEU A 471 18.38 -9.00 -13.37
CA LEU A 471 17.06 -9.60 -13.21
C LEU A 471 16.81 -10.74 -14.21
N VAL A 472 17.19 -10.55 -15.48
CA VAL A 472 17.10 -11.59 -16.51
C VAL A 472 18.03 -12.76 -16.18
N ALA A 473 19.29 -12.49 -15.83
CA ALA A 473 20.26 -13.52 -15.45
C ALA A 473 19.82 -14.34 -14.22
N TRP A 474 19.20 -13.68 -13.24
CA TRP A 474 18.64 -14.33 -12.05
C TRP A 474 17.46 -15.25 -12.39
N THR A 475 16.65 -14.89 -13.39
CA THR A 475 15.40 -15.59 -13.72
C THR A 475 15.60 -16.70 -14.75
N LEU A 476 16.52 -16.54 -15.70
CA LEU A 476 16.74 -17.44 -16.82
C LEU A 476 16.89 -18.93 -16.43
N PRO A 477 17.62 -19.32 -15.37
CA PRO A 477 17.72 -20.72 -14.96
C PRO A 477 16.37 -21.37 -14.61
N ALA A 478 15.38 -20.58 -14.17
CA ALA A 478 14.07 -21.09 -13.80
C ALA A 478 13.27 -21.59 -15.02
N LEU A 479 13.60 -21.14 -16.23
CA LEU A 479 12.94 -21.61 -17.46
C LEU A 479 13.25 -23.07 -17.81
N ALA A 480 14.30 -23.65 -17.23
CA ALA A 480 14.64 -25.06 -17.41
C ALA A 480 13.72 -26.00 -16.59
N ARG A 481 12.88 -25.46 -15.72
CA ARG A 481 11.93 -26.21 -14.90
C ARG A 481 10.83 -26.81 -15.79
N GLU A 482 10.46 -28.06 -15.52
CA GLU A 482 9.33 -28.70 -16.18
C GLU A 482 8.02 -27.97 -15.83
N GLY A 483 7.15 -27.80 -16.85
CA GLY A 483 5.84 -27.16 -16.68
C GLY A 483 5.85 -25.63 -16.64
N VAL A 484 6.94 -24.97 -17.04
CA VAL A 484 6.93 -23.51 -17.22
C VAL A 484 6.10 -23.13 -18.43
N GLU A 485 5.02 -22.39 -18.20
CA GLU A 485 4.13 -21.91 -19.25
C GLU A 485 4.84 -20.89 -20.15
N GLU A 486 4.56 -20.96 -21.45
CA GLU A 486 5.17 -20.09 -22.46
C GLU A 486 4.87 -18.60 -22.23
N GLY A 487 3.70 -18.28 -21.65
CA GLY A 487 3.31 -16.91 -21.32
C GLY A 487 4.32 -16.19 -20.41
N TRP A 488 4.86 -16.89 -19.41
CA TRP A 488 5.87 -16.33 -18.51
C TRP A 488 7.22 -16.12 -19.19
N LYS A 489 7.57 -16.98 -20.17
CA LYS A 489 8.81 -16.86 -20.95
C LYS A 489 8.81 -15.59 -21.80
N GLY A 490 7.65 -15.22 -22.37
CA GLY A 490 7.50 -14.00 -23.16
C GLY A 490 7.92 -12.73 -22.41
N PHE A 491 7.56 -12.61 -21.13
CA PHE A 491 7.94 -11.48 -20.28
C PHE A 491 9.45 -11.42 -20.01
N LEU A 492 10.09 -12.57 -19.76
CA LEU A 492 11.54 -12.63 -19.60
C LEU A 492 12.27 -12.20 -20.88
N TYR A 493 11.83 -12.72 -22.03
CA TYR A 493 12.44 -12.38 -23.32
C TYR A 493 12.19 -10.93 -23.72
N ALA A 494 11.06 -10.34 -23.33
CA ALA A 494 10.80 -8.91 -23.50
C ALA A 494 11.87 -8.06 -22.77
N LEU A 495 12.21 -8.40 -21.53
CA LEU A 495 13.27 -7.72 -20.77
C LEU A 495 14.66 -7.99 -21.36
N GLU A 496 14.96 -9.21 -21.79
CA GLU A 496 16.21 -9.51 -22.50
C GLU A 496 16.35 -8.65 -23.77
N GLY A 497 15.25 -8.38 -24.46
CA GLY A 497 15.22 -7.55 -25.66
C GLY A 497 15.61 -6.08 -25.46
N ILE A 498 15.69 -5.60 -24.21
CA ILE A 498 16.20 -4.27 -23.88
C ILE A 498 17.69 -4.14 -24.20
N TYR A 499 18.48 -5.22 -24.06
CA TYR A 499 19.94 -5.20 -24.28
C TYR A 499 20.43 -6.25 -25.28
N ASN A 500 19.64 -7.27 -25.60
CA ASN A 500 19.97 -8.33 -26.55
C ASN A 500 18.79 -8.57 -27.51
N LYS A 501 18.57 -7.61 -28.41
CA LYS A 501 17.45 -7.60 -29.36
C LYS A 501 17.36 -8.89 -30.19
N GLU A 502 18.45 -9.29 -30.84
CA GLU A 502 18.48 -10.45 -31.74
C GLU A 502 18.22 -11.77 -31.00
N GLY A 503 18.86 -11.95 -29.82
CA GLY A 503 18.64 -13.12 -28.99
C GLY A 503 17.21 -13.22 -28.51
N ALA A 504 16.62 -12.11 -28.08
CA ALA A 504 15.24 -12.05 -27.63
C ALA A 504 14.25 -12.31 -28.78
N LEU A 505 14.43 -11.70 -29.95
CA LEU A 505 13.57 -11.94 -31.13
C LEU A 505 13.57 -13.42 -31.53
N SER A 506 14.74 -14.07 -31.56
CA SER A 506 14.82 -15.50 -31.87
C SER A 506 14.00 -16.34 -30.89
N LYS A 507 14.01 -16.00 -29.60
CA LYS A 507 13.27 -16.73 -28.57
C LYS A 507 11.77 -16.46 -28.65
N ILE A 508 11.35 -15.20 -28.82
CA ILE A 508 9.94 -14.83 -28.93
C ILE A 508 9.28 -15.47 -30.15
N ARG A 509 9.96 -15.52 -31.30
CA ARG A 509 9.47 -16.19 -32.51
C ARG A 509 9.26 -17.71 -32.33
N SER A 510 9.94 -18.31 -31.36
CA SER A 510 9.81 -19.74 -31.05
C SER A 510 8.71 -20.07 -30.05
N LEU A 511 8.07 -19.05 -29.45
CA LEU A 511 7.00 -19.25 -28.47
C LEU A 511 5.74 -19.80 -29.15
N ASN A 512 5.10 -20.75 -28.47
CA ASN A 512 3.84 -21.37 -28.93
C ASN A 512 2.60 -20.89 -28.15
N GLY A 513 2.79 -19.98 -27.20
CA GLY A 513 1.72 -19.42 -26.37
C GLY A 513 2.17 -18.15 -25.66
N TYR A 514 1.20 -17.37 -25.21
CA TYR A 514 1.40 -16.07 -24.56
C TYR A 514 0.51 -15.98 -23.32
N ASP A 515 0.86 -15.08 -22.39
CA ASP A 515 -0.04 -14.70 -21.31
C ASP A 515 -1.38 -14.21 -21.90
N ASP A 516 -2.48 -14.49 -21.23
CA ASP A 516 -3.84 -14.17 -21.71
C ASP A 516 -4.08 -12.66 -21.90
N GLY A 517 -3.33 -11.81 -21.19
CA GLY A 517 -3.30 -10.36 -21.37
C GLY A 517 -2.25 -9.85 -22.36
N ASN A 518 -1.49 -10.72 -23.02
CA ASN A 518 -0.41 -10.36 -23.94
C ASN A 518 -0.55 -11.06 -25.30
N SER A 519 0.28 -10.66 -26.29
CA SER A 519 0.27 -11.28 -27.61
C SER A 519 1.64 -11.21 -28.29
N LEU A 520 1.81 -11.97 -29.38
CA LEU A 520 3.01 -11.91 -30.21
C LEU A 520 3.23 -10.49 -30.74
N THR A 521 2.15 -9.84 -31.21
CA THR A 521 2.20 -8.47 -31.72
C THR A 521 2.79 -7.50 -30.71
N ASN A 522 2.34 -7.57 -29.46
CA ASN A 522 2.83 -6.66 -28.41
C ASN A 522 4.29 -6.96 -28.03
N LEU A 523 4.70 -8.23 -28.03
CA LEU A 523 6.10 -8.61 -27.78
C LEU A 523 7.05 -8.16 -28.91
N LEU A 524 6.63 -8.31 -30.18
CA LEU A 524 7.39 -7.85 -31.33
C LEU A 524 7.48 -6.32 -31.36
N TRP A 525 6.35 -5.63 -31.12
CA TRP A 525 6.32 -4.18 -30.96
C TRP A 525 7.29 -3.73 -29.87
N TRP A 526 7.23 -4.35 -28.69
CA TRP A 526 8.08 -4.01 -27.56
C TRP A 526 9.56 -4.07 -27.94
N ILE A 527 10.03 -5.21 -28.46
CA ILE A 527 11.45 -5.39 -28.80
C ILE A 527 11.87 -4.48 -29.96
N HIS A 528 11.04 -4.35 -30.99
CA HIS A 528 11.38 -3.54 -32.15
C HIS A 528 11.43 -2.05 -31.84
N SER A 529 10.69 -1.62 -30.83
CA SER A 529 10.69 -0.25 -30.31
C SER A 529 11.90 0.09 -29.41
N ARG A 530 12.77 -0.89 -29.09
CA ARG A 530 14.03 -0.68 -28.38
C ARG A 530 15.20 -0.53 -29.36
N ASP A 531 16.18 0.29 -28.96
CA ASP A 531 17.42 0.45 -29.73
C ASP A 531 18.35 -0.75 -29.62
N ASN A 532 19.15 -0.95 -30.67
CA ASN A 532 20.37 -1.73 -30.57
C ASN A 532 21.44 -0.82 -29.94
N GLU A 533 22.15 -1.31 -28.92
CA GLU A 533 23.15 -0.57 -28.15
C GLU A 533 23.97 0.43 -29.00
N GLY A 534 24.01 1.71 -28.60
CA GLY A 534 24.94 2.67 -29.21
C GLY A 534 24.74 4.17 -28.97
N GLU A 535 23.55 4.68 -28.67
CA GLU A 535 23.34 6.12 -28.44
C GLU A 535 22.74 6.38 -27.07
N GLY A 536 23.58 6.93 -26.19
CA GLY A 536 23.27 7.19 -24.80
C GLY A 536 22.12 8.19 -24.63
N CYS A 537 21.29 7.89 -23.65
CA CYS A 537 20.76 8.92 -22.77
C CYS A 537 21.21 8.52 -21.37
N GLU A 538 22.36 9.04 -20.96
CA GLU A 538 22.66 9.23 -19.54
C GLU A 538 21.65 10.28 -19.03
N GLY A 539 20.46 9.80 -18.71
CA GLY A 539 19.46 10.50 -17.94
C GLY A 539 18.89 9.46 -17.01
N GLU A 540 19.40 9.41 -15.78
CA GLU A 540 18.82 8.60 -14.71
C GLU A 540 17.37 9.05 -14.51
N VAL A 541 16.43 8.32 -15.11
CA VAL A 541 15.01 8.43 -14.77
C VAL A 541 14.72 7.23 -13.88
N GLU A 542 15.08 7.35 -12.61
CA GLU A 542 14.75 6.38 -11.56
C GLU A 542 13.25 6.44 -11.25
N VAL A 543 12.43 5.68 -11.99
CA VAL A 543 11.04 5.44 -11.61
C VAL A 543 10.99 4.25 -10.65
N MET A 544 10.69 4.53 -9.38
CA MET A 544 10.37 3.47 -8.42
C MET A 544 8.88 3.13 -8.45
N LEU A 545 8.61 1.83 -8.63
CA LEU A 545 7.31 1.20 -8.46
C LEU A 545 6.89 1.14 -6.99
N VAL A 546 5.66 1.60 -6.73
CA VAL A 546 4.72 0.90 -5.84
C VAL A 546 3.40 0.76 -6.60
N TRP A 547 3.36 -0.08 -7.63
CA TRP A 547 2.09 -0.41 -8.31
C TRP A 547 2.10 -1.86 -8.80
N SER A 548 1.96 -2.80 -7.86
CA SER A 548 1.52 -4.18 -8.16
C SER A 548 0.65 -4.78 -7.06
N LEU A 549 0.21 -3.99 -6.07
CA LEU A 549 -0.70 -4.45 -5.01
C LEU A 549 -2.19 -4.27 -5.35
N LEU A 550 -2.52 -3.58 -6.44
CA LEU A 550 -3.90 -3.28 -6.84
C LEU A 550 -4.42 -4.12 -8.02
N LEU A 551 -3.61 -5.01 -8.59
CA LEU A 551 -4.01 -5.82 -9.76
C LEU A 551 -4.40 -7.26 -9.43
N LEU A 552 -4.47 -7.64 -8.15
CA LEU A 552 -4.96 -8.97 -7.73
C LEU A 552 -5.83 -8.88 -6.46
N GLU A 553 -6.61 -7.80 -6.33
CA GLU A 553 -7.71 -7.74 -5.35
C GLU A 553 -9.01 -8.32 -5.93
#